data_AF-A0A644F762-F1
#
_entry.id   AF-A0A644F762-F1
#
_cell.length_a   1.000
_cell.length_b   1.000
_cell.length_c   1.000
_cell.angle_alpha   90.00
_cell.angle_beta   90.00
_cell.angle_gamma   90.00
#
_symmetry.space_group_name_H-M   'P 1'
#
loop_
_entity.id
_entity.type
_entity.pdbx_description
1 polymer ?
#
loop_
_entity_poly.entity_id
_entity_poly.type
_entity_poly.pdbx_seq_one_letter_code
_entity_poly.pdbx_strand_id
1 'polypeptide(L)'
;MANIGILADEATITGFLLAGAGCISSGNQKNFHVVDQNVSKADVEAAFEELRNSPDISIIMVSNGVMETIKDTIAEYDLQGKVVMPFPTKDSGLFAS
;
A
#
# COMPACT_ATOMS: atom_id res chain seq x y z
N MET A 1 -8.41 8.08 -15.08
CA MET A 1 -7.68 6.80 -15.09
C MET A 1 -7.53 6.42 -13.63
N ALA A 2 -7.97 5.25 -13.19
CA ALA A 2 -7.92 4.87 -11.79
C ALA A 2 -6.47 4.52 -11.43
N ASN A 3 -5.82 5.31 -10.57
CA ASN A 3 -4.47 4.98 -10.13
C ASN A 3 -4.54 4.01 -8.94
N ILE A 4 -3.55 3.13 -8.90
CA ILE A 4 -3.36 2.17 -7.81
C ILE A 4 -2.31 2.75 -6.87
N GLY A 5 -2.62 2.73 -5.58
CA GLY A 5 -1.69 2.98 -4.48
C GLY A 5 -1.11 1.67 -3.97
N ILE A 6 0.17 1.59 -3.62
CA ILE A 6 0.81 0.33 -3.19
C ILE A 6 1.59 0.54 -1.88
N LEU A 7 1.27 -0.21 -0.81
CA LEU A 7 2.11 -0.32 0.39
C LEU A 7 2.62 -1.75 0.51
N ALA A 8 3.93 -1.93 0.38
CA ALA A 8 4.54 -3.26 0.44
C ALA A 8 6.04 -3.20 0.76
N ASP A 9 6.66 -4.35 0.92
CA ASP A 9 8.11 -4.48 1.06
C ASP A 9 8.86 -4.08 -0.22
N GLU A 10 10.17 -3.84 -0.09
CA GLU A 10 11.03 -3.37 -1.18
C GLU A 10 10.96 -4.28 -2.40
N ALA A 11 10.97 -5.60 -2.20
CA ALA A 11 10.95 -6.57 -3.29
C ALA A 11 9.66 -6.47 -4.10
N THR A 12 8.51 -6.34 -3.43
CA THR A 12 7.21 -6.19 -4.09
C THR A 12 7.11 -4.87 -4.84
N ILE A 13 7.48 -3.76 -4.18
CA ILE A 13 7.45 -2.43 -4.80
C ILE A 13 8.34 -2.41 -6.05
N THR A 14 9.56 -2.96 -5.96
CA THR A 14 10.46 -3.09 -7.10
C THR A 14 9.81 -3.88 -8.25
N GLY A 15 9.12 -4.98 -7.96
CA GLY A 15 8.36 -5.75 -8.95
C GLY A 15 7.28 -4.91 -9.66
N PHE A 16 6.52 -4.12 -8.90
CA PHE A 16 5.50 -3.23 -9.47
C PHE A 16 6.10 -2.08 -10.29
N LEU A 17 7.23 -1.53 -9.87
CA LEU A 17 7.96 -0.51 -10.64
C LEU A 17 8.45 -1.08 -11.97
N LEU A 18 9.00 -2.28 -11.98
CA LEU A 18 9.43 -2.98 -13.20
C LEU A 18 8.25 -3.30 -14.14
N ALA A 19 7.07 -3.58 -13.58
CA ALA A 19 5.84 -3.79 -14.35
C ALA A 19 5.22 -2.50 -14.89
N GLY A 20 5.76 -1.33 -14.55
CA GLY A 20 5.25 -0.02 -14.99
C GLY A 20 4.07 0.52 -14.18
N ALA A 21 3.80 -0.03 -12.99
CA ALA A 21 2.74 0.44 -12.10
C ALA A 21 3.15 1.62 -11.19
N GLY A 22 4.42 2.01 -11.21
CA GLY A 22 4.93 3.16 -10.46
C GLY A 22 4.67 4.48 -11.17
N CYS A 23 4.09 5.44 -10.45
CA CYS A 23 3.86 6.80 -10.92
C CYS A 23 4.28 7.83 -9.87
N ILE A 24 4.95 8.88 -10.32
CA ILE A 24 5.22 10.08 -9.53
C ILE A 24 4.45 11.21 -10.20
N SER A 25 3.45 11.75 -9.51
CA SER A 25 2.66 12.88 -10.00
C SER A 25 3.49 14.16 -10.00
N SER A 26 3.05 15.18 -10.75
CA SER A 26 3.71 16.49 -10.89
C SER A 26 3.96 17.21 -9.55
N GLY A 27 3.24 16.83 -8.49
CA GLY A 27 3.43 17.31 -7.11
C GLY A 27 4.40 16.48 -6.26
N ASN A 28 5.23 15.62 -6.88
CA ASN A 28 6.12 14.67 -6.21
C ASN A 28 5.38 13.66 -5.29
N GLN A 29 4.07 13.51 -5.48
CA GLN A 29 3.28 12.50 -4.80
C GLN A 29 3.46 11.16 -5.50
N LYS A 30 3.93 10.17 -4.73
CA LYS A 30 4.14 8.80 -5.19
C LYS A 30 2.86 8.01 -4.96
N ASN A 31 2.57 7.06 -5.85
CA ASN A 31 1.51 6.09 -5.63
C ASN A 31 2.01 4.83 -4.89
N PHE A 32 3.16 4.87 -4.24
CA PHE A 32 3.74 3.71 -3.59
C PHE A 32 4.59 4.09 -2.37
N HIS A 33 4.58 3.23 -1.35
CA HIS A 33 5.40 3.33 -0.16
C HIS A 33 6.05 1.98 0.16
N VAL A 34 7.35 2.02 0.44
CA VAL A 34 8.10 0.86 0.91
C VAL A 34 7.91 0.75 2.42
N VAL A 35 7.43 -0.41 2.88
CA VAL A 35 7.29 -0.74 4.29
C VAL A 35 8.25 -1.88 4.62
N ASP A 36 9.21 -1.59 5.48
CA ASP A 36 10.17 -2.56 6.02
C ASP A 36 9.82 -2.90 7.49
N GLN A 37 10.40 -3.96 8.04
CA GLN A 37 10.21 -4.40 9.42
C GLN A 37 10.65 -3.35 10.46
N ASN A 38 11.50 -2.40 10.04
CA ASN A 38 11.98 -1.32 10.88
C ASN A 38 11.06 -0.09 10.90
N VAL A 39 10.03 -0.05 10.04
CA VAL A 39 9.11 1.08 9.92
C VAL A 39 8.10 1.02 11.08
N SER A 40 7.90 2.14 11.77
CA SER A 40 6.96 2.18 12.89
C SER A 40 5.51 2.09 12.41
N LYS A 41 4.61 1.55 13.24
CA LYS A 41 3.16 1.52 12.91
C LYS A 41 2.64 2.90 12.50
N ALA A 42 3.08 3.96 13.20
CA ALA A 42 2.67 5.34 12.92
C ALA A 42 3.09 5.80 11.50
N ASP A 43 4.28 5.40 11.04
CA ASP A 43 4.74 5.74 9.69
C ASP A 43 3.94 5.00 8.61
N VAL A 44 3.54 3.74 8.89
CA VAL A 44 2.68 2.96 7.98
C VAL A 44 1.28 3.58 7.89
N GLU A 45 0.74 4.05 9.01
CA GLU A 45 -0.55 4.75 9.06
C GLU A 45 -0.50 6.08 8.30
N ALA A 46 0.57 6.87 8.48
CA ALA A 46 0.79 8.10 7.73
C ALA A 46 0.87 7.84 6.22
N ALA A 47 1.62 6.81 5.80
CA ALA A 47 1.70 6.41 4.39
C ALA A 47 0.34 5.96 3.83
N PHE A 48 -0.44 5.21 4.61
CA PHE A 48 -1.79 4.82 4.22
C PHE A 48 -2.71 6.03 4.07
N GLU A 49 -2.64 6.98 5.00
CA GLU A 49 -3.41 8.22 4.96
C GLU A 49 -3.05 9.09 3.75
N GLU A 50 -1.77 9.19 3.39
CA GLU A 50 -1.32 9.89 2.17
C GLU A 50 -1.96 9.31 0.91
N LEU A 51 -1.97 7.98 0.76
CA LEU A 51 -2.62 7.34 -0.38
C LEU A 51 -4.16 7.46 -0.35
N ARG A 52 -4.76 7.44 0.85
CA ARG A 52 -6.20 7.63 1.03
C ARG A 52 -6.63 9.06 0.71
N ASN A 53 -5.83 10.05 1.04
CA ASN A 53 -6.18 11.45 0.79
C ASN A 53 -5.86 11.87 -0.66
N SER A 54 -5.14 11.03 -1.42
CA SER A 54 -4.88 11.27 -2.83
C SER A 54 -6.15 11.12 -3.68
N PRO A 55 -6.59 12.15 -4.42
CA PRO A 55 -7.81 12.08 -5.22
C PRO A 55 -7.68 11.16 -6.44
N ASP A 56 -6.45 10.91 -6.92
CA ASP A 56 -6.19 10.13 -8.13
C ASP A 56 -6.20 8.61 -7.89
N ILE A 57 -6.09 8.18 -6.64
CA ILE A 57 -6.00 6.77 -6.25
C ILE A 57 -7.39 6.20 -5.99
N SER A 58 -7.76 5.09 -6.63
CA SER A 58 -9.05 4.42 -6.36
C SER A 58 -8.90 3.11 -5.60
N ILE A 59 -7.75 2.45 -5.75
CA ILE A 59 -7.45 1.15 -5.12
C ILE A 59 -6.13 1.29 -4.37
N ILE A 60 -6.11 0.91 -3.11
CA ILE A 60 -4.91 0.83 -2.27
C ILE A 60 -4.60 -0.66 -2.06
N MET A 61 -3.55 -1.13 -2.71
CA MET A 61 -3.03 -2.48 -2.53
C MET A 61 -2.05 -2.51 -1.36
N VAL A 62 -2.27 -3.42 -0.42
CA VAL A 62 -1.44 -3.56 0.77
C VAL A 62 -0.95 -5.00 0.91
N SER A 63 0.30 -5.20 1.32
CA SER A 63 0.76 -6.54 1.66
C SER A 63 0.02 -7.07 2.89
N ASN A 64 -0.16 -8.39 3.01
CA ASN A 64 -0.84 -8.96 4.18
C ASN A 64 -0.22 -8.54 5.52
N GLY A 65 1.12 -8.47 5.61
CA GLY A 65 1.80 -8.03 6.83
C GLY A 65 1.52 -6.56 7.18
N VAL A 66 1.43 -5.69 6.17
CA VAL A 66 0.98 -4.30 6.36
C VAL A 66 -0.48 -4.27 6.80
N MET A 67 -1.36 -5.02 6.15
CA MET A 67 -2.78 -5.10 6.49
C MET A 67 -3.00 -5.49 7.96
N GLU A 68 -2.25 -6.47 8.47
CA GLU A 68 -2.33 -6.88 9.88
C GLU A 68 -1.91 -5.75 10.84
N THR A 69 -0.93 -4.93 10.44
CA THR A 69 -0.40 -3.83 11.25
C THR A 69 -1.38 -2.66 11.37
N ILE A 70 -2.09 -2.33 10.29
CA ILE A 70 -3.03 -1.19 10.22
C ILE A 70 -4.50 -1.61 10.17
N LYS A 71 -4.83 -2.85 10.56
CA LYS A 71 -6.19 -3.39 10.48
C LYS A 71 -7.20 -2.57 11.27
N ASP A 72 -6.84 -2.19 12.49
CA ASP A 72 -7.69 -1.37 13.37
C ASP A 72 -7.94 0.00 12.73
N THR A 73 -6.87 0.59 12.20
CA THR A 73 -6.85 1.89 11.55
C THR A 73 -7.74 1.92 10.30
N ILE A 74 -7.70 0.86 9.47
CA ILE A 74 -8.57 0.71 8.31
C ILE A 74 -10.05 0.58 8.73
N ALA A 75 -10.33 -0.11 9.84
CA ALA A 75 -11.70 -0.28 10.33
C ALA A 75 -12.32 1.03 10.85
N GLU A 76 -11.49 1.95 11.34
CA GLU A 76 -11.92 3.27 11.84
C GLU A 76 -12.05 4.31 10.73
N TYR A 77 -11.34 4.16 9.62
CA TYR A 77 -11.33 5.15 8.54
C TYR A 77 -12.50 5.02 7.56
N ASP A 78 -13.09 6.17 7.20
CA ASP A 78 -13.90 6.28 5.99
C ASP A 78 -13.00 6.19 4.76
N LEU A 79 -13.23 5.17 3.93
CA LEU A 79 -12.45 4.92 2.71
C LEU A 79 -12.86 5.83 1.54
N GLN A 80 -13.91 6.66 1.68
CA GLN A 80 -14.35 7.62 0.66
C GLN A 80 -14.56 6.99 -0.73
N GLY A 81 -15.08 5.77 -0.76
CA GLY A 81 -15.30 5.01 -2.00
C GLY A 81 -14.04 4.37 -2.60
N LYS A 82 -12.89 4.42 -1.91
CA LYS A 82 -11.69 3.67 -2.28
C LYS A 82 -11.77 2.21 -1.81
N VAL A 83 -11.07 1.34 -2.54
CA VAL A 83 -10.97 -0.08 -2.20
C VAL A 83 -9.60 -0.35 -1.58
N VAL A 84 -9.56 -0.99 -0.42
CA VAL A 84 -8.32 -1.55 0.15
C VAL A 84 -8.26 -3.03 -0.18
N MET A 85 -7.20 -3.43 -0.88
CA MET A 85 -7.02 -4.81 -1.36
C MET A 85 -5.75 -5.42 -0.75
N PRO A 86 -5.87 -6.34 0.22
CA PRO A 86 -4.73 -7.10 0.70
C PRO A 86 -4.30 -8.13 -0.36
N PHE A 87 -3.00 -8.37 -0.47
CA PHE A 87 -2.44 -9.42 -1.33
C PHE A 87 -1.40 -10.28 -0.60
N PRO A 88 -1.33 -11.58 -0.94
CA PRO A 88 -0.38 -12.50 -0.33
C PRO A 88 1.05 -12.19 -0.75
N THR A 89 1.98 -12.26 0.20
CA THR A 89 3.42 -12.15 -0.03
C THR A 89 4.09 -13.51 0.17
N LYS A 90 5.37 -13.63 -0.18
CA LYS A 90 6.11 -14.89 -0.02
C LYS A 90 6.03 -15.46 1.40
N ASP A 91 6.07 -14.60 2.42
CA ASP A 91 6.03 -15.00 3.82
C ASP A 91 4.63 -15.30 4.35
N SER A 92 3.56 -15.05 3.56
CA SER A 92 2.18 -15.27 4.02
C SER A 92 1.77 -16.76 4.00
N GLY A 93 2.72 -17.69 3.94
CA GLY A 93 2.49 -19.14 3.99
C GLY A 93 1.78 -19.75 2.78
N LEU A 94 1.26 -18.94 1.85
CA LEU A 94 0.46 -19.40 0.71
C LEU A 94 1.27 -20.21 -0.32
N PHE A 95 2.59 -20.06 -0.30
CA PHE A 95 3.55 -20.76 -1.18
C PHE A 95 4.56 -21.62 -0.41
N ALA A 96 4.39 -21.76 0.91
CA ALA A 96 5.20 -22.65 1.72
C ALA A 96 4.63 -24.07 1.59
N SER A 97 5.03 -24.77 0.52
CA SER A 97 4.87 -26.22 0.38
C SER A 97 6.14 -26.95 0.77
#